data_AF-A0A0S2F6Z7-F1
#
_entry.id   AF-A0A0S2F6Z7-F1
#
_cell.length_a   1.000
_cell.length_b   1.000
_cell.length_c   1.000
_cell.angle_alpha   90.00
_cell.angle_beta   90.00
_cell.angle_gamma   90.00
#
_symmetry.space_group_name_H-M   'P 1'
#
loop_
_entity.id
_entity.type
_entity.pdbx_description
1 polymer ?
#
loop_
_entity_poly.entity_id
_entity_poly.type
_entity_poly.pdbx_seq_one_letter_code
_entity_poly.pdbx_strand_id
1 'polypeptide(L)'
;MAEAIAATPTGAAKSKLYPSAKQALQDVVADGQTLAVGGFGLCGIPEALIGALRDSGVKGITAISNNAGVDGFGLGLLLETRQIKKMISSYVGENKEFERQFLSGELELEFNPQGTLAERLRAGGAGIPAFFTRTGYGTVVADGKETREFDGHHYVMETALKADVSLVKAWKADKAGNLVFRKTARNFNPACAMAGKVCIAEVEELVEVGAIDPDHVHLPGIYVDRIVVNAAPEKRIEQRTVRAG
;
A
#
# COMPACT_ATOMS: atom_id res chain seq x y z
N MET A 1 -21.09 -0.11 -45.15
CA MET A 1 -21.61 0.61 -43.97
C MET A 1 -21.56 -0.36 -42.82
N ALA A 2 -20.71 -0.11 -41.81
CA ALA A 2 -20.57 -0.99 -40.66
C ALA A 2 -21.55 -0.53 -39.58
N GLU A 3 -22.51 -1.37 -39.23
CA GLU A 3 -23.43 -1.12 -38.12
C GLU A 3 -22.67 -1.20 -36.80
N ALA A 4 -22.76 -0.12 -36.02
CA ALA A 4 -22.26 -0.09 -34.66
C ALA A 4 -23.13 -1.03 -33.81
N ILE A 5 -22.52 -2.10 -33.33
CA ILE A 5 -23.07 -2.98 -32.30
C ILE A 5 -23.21 -2.15 -31.01
N ALA A 6 -24.43 -1.73 -30.70
CA ALA A 6 -24.75 -1.06 -29.45
C ALA A 6 -24.48 -2.03 -28.28
N ALA A 7 -23.55 -1.66 -27.40
CA ALA A 7 -23.26 -2.41 -26.19
C ALA A 7 -24.50 -2.42 -25.29
N THR A 8 -24.98 -3.62 -24.96
CA THR A 8 -26.05 -3.85 -23.98
C THR A 8 -25.64 -3.24 -22.63
N PRO A 9 -26.52 -2.52 -21.91
CA PRO A 9 -26.18 -1.98 -20.60
C PRO A 9 -25.95 -3.14 -19.63
N THR A 10 -24.71 -3.37 -19.23
CA THR A 10 -24.38 -4.24 -18.09
C THR A 10 -25.03 -3.65 -16.85
N GLY A 11 -25.77 -4.47 -16.09
CA GLY A 11 -26.48 -4.07 -14.87
C GLY A 11 -25.60 -3.21 -13.96
N ALA A 12 -26.20 -2.16 -13.37
CA ALA A 12 -25.48 -1.15 -12.60
C ALA A 12 -24.51 -1.79 -11.60
N ALA A 13 -23.22 -1.65 -11.86
CA ALA A 13 -22.18 -2.12 -10.96
C ALA A 13 -22.39 -1.48 -9.58
N LYS A 14 -22.30 -2.30 -8.53
CA LYS A 14 -22.41 -1.82 -7.15
C LYS A 14 -21.42 -0.67 -6.93
N SER A 15 -21.90 0.43 -6.37
CA SER A 15 -21.06 1.59 -6.07
C SER A 15 -19.85 1.19 -5.22
N LYS A 16 -18.67 1.66 -5.63
CA LYS A 16 -17.42 1.52 -4.87
C LYS A 16 -17.24 2.60 -3.82
N LEU A 17 -18.06 3.66 -3.84
CA LEU A 17 -17.96 4.78 -2.89
C LEU A 17 -18.55 4.40 -1.53
N TYR A 18 -17.76 4.61 -0.48
CA TYR A 18 -18.16 4.48 0.91
C TYR A 18 -18.17 5.87 1.58
N PRO A 19 -19.11 6.14 2.50
CA PRO A 19 -19.28 7.47 3.08
C PRO A 19 -18.25 7.81 4.16
N SER A 20 -17.50 6.84 4.70
CA SER A 20 -16.40 7.10 5.62
C SER A 20 -15.39 5.96 5.65
N ALA A 21 -14.17 6.27 6.13
CA ALA A 21 -13.11 5.28 6.35
C ALA A 21 -13.55 4.14 7.28
N LYS A 22 -14.26 4.47 8.37
CA LYS A 22 -14.82 3.47 9.29
C LYS A 22 -15.75 2.48 8.59
N GLN A 23 -16.69 2.97 7.78
CA GLN A 23 -17.62 2.10 7.06
C GLN A 23 -16.94 1.30 5.95
N ALA A 24 -15.89 1.85 5.32
CA ALA A 24 -15.11 1.12 4.33
C ALA A 24 -14.33 -0.06 4.91
N LEU A 25 -14.01 -0.05 6.22
CA LEU A 25 -13.24 -1.10 6.90
C LEU A 25 -14.10 -2.11 7.68
N GLN A 26 -15.31 -1.74 8.11
CA GLN A 26 -16.11 -2.44 9.12
C GLN A 26 -16.30 -3.96 8.92
N ASP A 27 -16.41 -4.42 7.68
CA ASP A 27 -16.65 -5.83 7.28
C ASP A 27 -15.45 -6.46 6.55
N VAL A 28 -14.31 -5.75 6.52
CA VAL A 28 -13.10 -6.15 5.77
C VAL A 28 -11.95 -6.47 6.71
N VAL A 29 -11.78 -5.69 7.77
CA VAL A 29 -10.63 -5.83 8.69
C VAL A 29 -10.94 -6.80 9.83
N ALA A 30 -9.96 -7.63 10.17
CA ALA A 30 -10.04 -8.61 11.25
C ALA A 30 -8.66 -8.86 11.86
N ASP A 31 -8.65 -9.41 13.08
CA ASP A 31 -7.42 -9.80 13.77
C ASP A 31 -6.57 -10.77 12.94
N GLY A 32 -5.25 -10.64 13.02
CA GLY A 32 -4.29 -11.55 12.39
C GLY A 32 -4.12 -11.38 10.88
N GLN A 33 -4.79 -10.41 10.24
CA GLN A 33 -4.68 -10.18 8.80
C GLN A 33 -3.33 -9.60 8.38
N THR A 34 -2.97 -9.85 7.13
CA THR A 34 -1.87 -9.16 6.45
C THR A 34 -2.39 -7.95 5.70
N LEU A 35 -1.87 -6.76 6.02
CA LEU A 35 -2.29 -5.48 5.42
C LEU A 35 -1.15 -4.87 4.61
N ALA A 36 -1.38 -4.55 3.35
CA ALA A 36 -0.45 -3.75 2.55
C ALA A 36 -0.86 -2.27 2.57
N VAL A 37 0.04 -1.39 3.01
CA VAL A 37 -0.26 0.02 3.20
C VAL A 37 0.67 0.84 2.32
N GLY A 38 0.09 1.65 1.43
CA GLY A 38 0.85 2.51 0.54
C GLY A 38 1.43 3.74 1.23
N GLY A 39 2.39 4.39 0.56
CA GLY A 39 3.09 5.57 1.06
C GLY A 39 4.61 5.42 1.11
N PHE A 40 5.28 6.54 1.35
CA PHE A 40 6.73 6.61 1.58
C PHE A 40 6.99 7.71 2.61
N GLY A 41 7.57 7.35 3.77
CA GLY A 41 7.55 8.23 4.94
C GLY A 41 6.12 8.67 5.25
N LEU A 42 5.86 9.99 5.20
CA LEU A 42 4.51 10.57 5.36
C LEU A 42 3.85 10.96 4.02
N CYS A 43 4.51 10.70 2.89
CA CYS A 43 4.05 11.11 1.57
C CYS A 43 3.17 10.04 0.91
N GLY A 44 1.91 10.40 0.63
CA GLY A 44 0.97 9.48 -0.03
C GLY A 44 0.52 8.33 0.87
N ILE A 45 0.38 8.59 2.18
CA ILE A 45 -0.21 7.64 3.13
C ILE A 45 -1.74 7.82 3.18
N PRO A 46 -2.52 6.74 3.39
CA PRO A 46 -3.98 6.82 3.57
C PRO A 46 -4.33 7.14 5.03
N GLU A 47 -4.13 8.40 5.44
CA GLU A 47 -4.22 8.84 6.84
C GLU A 47 -5.59 8.61 7.50
N ALA A 48 -6.70 8.79 6.76
CA ALA A 48 -8.04 8.57 7.32
C ALA A 48 -8.34 7.07 7.45
N LEU A 49 -7.89 6.25 6.50
CA LEU A 49 -8.00 4.79 6.61
C LEU A 49 -7.13 4.23 7.74
N ILE A 50 -5.92 4.74 7.92
CA ILE A 50 -5.04 4.35 9.04
C ILE A 50 -5.69 4.75 10.38
N GLY A 51 -6.23 5.96 10.48
CA GLY A 51 -6.95 6.40 11.67
C GLY A 51 -8.14 5.49 12.00
N ALA A 52 -8.96 5.15 11.00
CA ALA A 52 -10.09 4.25 11.18
C ALA A 52 -9.67 2.80 11.51
N LEU A 53 -8.55 2.32 10.98
CA LEU A 53 -7.97 1.02 11.34
C LEU A 53 -7.50 1.01 12.80
N ARG A 54 -6.85 2.09 13.25
CA ARG A 54 -6.49 2.26 14.67
C ARG A 54 -7.74 2.22 15.55
N ASP A 55 -8.78 2.95 15.18
CA ASP A 55 -10.02 3.02 15.95
C ASP A 55 -10.83 1.70 15.93
N SER A 56 -10.62 0.84 14.92
CA SER A 56 -11.24 -0.49 14.88
C SER A 56 -10.73 -1.44 15.96
N GLY A 57 -9.51 -1.19 16.47
CA GLY A 57 -8.89 -1.98 17.53
C GLY A 57 -8.42 -3.37 17.13
N VAL A 58 -8.47 -3.75 15.84
CA VAL A 58 -7.98 -5.06 15.36
C VAL A 58 -6.48 -5.23 15.62
N LYS A 59 -6.06 -6.42 16.02
CA LYS A 59 -4.69 -6.72 16.49
C LYS A 59 -4.05 -7.86 15.73
N GLY A 60 -2.76 -8.08 15.98
CA GLY A 60 -2.02 -9.17 15.35
C GLY A 60 -1.71 -8.91 13.87
N ILE A 61 -1.74 -7.65 13.44
CA ILE A 61 -1.57 -7.27 12.04
C ILE A 61 -0.14 -7.60 11.58
N THR A 62 -0.03 -8.20 10.40
CA THR A 62 1.22 -8.17 9.62
C THR A 62 1.14 -7.03 8.62
N ALA A 63 1.88 -5.95 8.85
CA ALA A 63 1.83 -4.76 8.00
C ALA A 63 2.99 -4.77 6.99
N ILE A 64 2.65 -4.66 5.71
CA ILE A 64 3.58 -4.51 4.60
C ILE A 64 3.56 -3.03 4.19
N SER A 65 4.66 -2.33 4.42
CA SER A 65 4.79 -0.91 4.07
C SER A 65 6.26 -0.55 3.96
N ASN A 66 6.60 0.46 3.16
CA ASN A 66 7.99 0.90 3.06
C ASN A 66 8.55 1.34 4.43
N ASN A 67 7.74 2.10 5.18
CA ASN A 67 8.03 2.65 6.50
C ASN A 67 6.81 2.54 7.41
N ALA A 68 6.99 2.79 8.71
CA ALA A 68 5.89 2.90 9.65
C ALA A 68 5.39 4.34 9.87
N GLY A 69 5.87 5.33 9.10
CA GLY A 69 5.62 6.73 9.43
C GLY A 69 6.43 7.16 10.66
N VAL A 70 5.86 8.03 11.49
CA VAL A 70 6.52 8.60 12.68
C VAL A 70 5.64 8.39 13.92
N ASP A 71 6.18 8.66 15.11
CA ASP A 71 5.37 8.66 16.34
C ASP A 71 4.16 9.61 16.18
N GLY A 72 2.96 9.14 16.51
CA GLY A 72 1.71 9.90 16.39
C GLY A 72 1.19 10.15 14.97
N PHE A 73 1.77 9.57 13.90
CA PHE A 73 1.27 9.77 12.54
C PHE A 73 1.61 8.63 11.56
N GLY A 74 0.70 8.32 10.63
CA GLY A 74 0.83 7.14 9.78
C GLY A 74 0.72 5.84 10.59
N LEU A 75 1.43 4.79 10.19
CA LEU A 75 1.36 3.50 10.87
C LEU A 75 1.89 3.53 12.32
N GLY A 76 2.60 4.58 12.73
CA GLY A 76 3.02 4.79 14.12
C GLY A 76 1.85 4.77 15.10
N LEU A 77 0.67 5.24 14.67
CA LEU A 77 -0.57 5.17 15.46
C LEU A 77 -0.97 3.73 15.85
N LEU A 78 -0.63 2.76 15.00
CA LEU A 78 -0.93 1.34 15.22
C LEU A 78 0.16 0.64 16.06
N LEU A 79 1.37 1.20 16.08
CA LEU A 79 2.44 0.76 16.99
C LEU A 79 2.14 1.18 18.42
N GLU A 80 1.72 2.44 18.64
CA GLU A 80 1.31 2.95 19.96
C GLU A 80 0.20 2.12 20.60
N THR A 81 -0.74 1.64 19.79
CA THR A 81 -1.86 0.80 20.22
C THR A 81 -1.55 -0.71 20.20
N ARG A 82 -0.31 -1.09 19.84
CA ARG A 82 0.16 -2.49 19.72
C ARG A 82 -0.75 -3.37 18.85
N GLN A 83 -1.26 -2.80 17.76
CA GLN A 83 -2.09 -3.51 16.80
C GLN A 83 -1.24 -4.31 15.79
N ILE A 84 -0.01 -3.86 15.53
CA ILE A 84 0.92 -4.52 14.61
C ILE A 84 1.77 -5.53 15.37
N LYS A 85 1.74 -6.78 14.93
CA LYS A 85 2.61 -7.86 15.42
C LYS A 85 3.90 -7.96 14.60
N LYS A 86 3.78 -7.78 13.28
CA LYS A 86 4.90 -7.93 12.33
C LYS A 86 4.92 -6.81 11.31
N MET A 87 6.10 -6.26 11.04
CA MET A 87 6.35 -5.34 9.93
C MET A 87 7.19 -6.03 8.85
N ILE A 88 6.76 -5.91 7.60
CA ILE A 88 7.53 -6.27 6.41
C ILE A 88 7.90 -4.94 5.74
N SER A 89 9.11 -4.46 6.00
CA SER A 89 9.53 -3.08 5.71
C SER A 89 10.93 -2.98 5.15
N SER A 90 11.21 -1.86 4.48
CA SER A 90 12.55 -1.57 3.95
C SER A 90 13.37 -0.64 4.81
N TYR A 91 12.71 0.18 5.62
CA TYR A 91 13.37 1.17 6.46
C TYR A 91 12.50 1.53 7.65
N VAL A 92 13.08 1.47 8.85
CA VAL A 92 12.40 1.80 10.11
C VAL A 92 12.21 3.31 10.25
N GLY A 93 13.28 4.08 10.06
CA GLY A 93 13.28 5.55 10.09
C GLY A 93 13.17 6.19 11.46
N GLU A 94 12.67 7.43 11.49
CA GLU A 94 12.52 8.33 12.64
C GLU A 94 11.31 7.96 13.53
N ASN A 95 11.16 6.69 13.89
CA ASN A 95 10.06 6.20 14.73
C ASN A 95 10.62 5.51 15.96
N LYS A 96 10.59 6.20 17.11
CA LYS A 96 11.21 5.71 18.34
C LYS A 96 10.45 4.54 18.93
N GLU A 97 9.12 4.54 18.82
CA GLU A 97 8.31 3.43 19.32
C GLU A 97 8.54 2.15 18.50
N PHE A 98 8.73 2.27 17.18
CA PHE A 98 9.14 1.14 16.35
C PHE A 98 10.46 0.57 16.83
N GLU A 99 11.50 1.40 16.93
CA GLU A 99 12.84 0.97 17.35
C GLU A 99 12.79 0.29 18.72
N ARG A 100 12.07 0.89 19.68
CA ARG A 100 11.87 0.34 21.02
C ARG A 100 11.20 -1.04 20.99
N GLN A 101 10.09 -1.19 20.25
CA GLN A 101 9.35 -2.46 20.17
C GLN A 101 10.15 -3.55 19.45
N PHE A 102 10.91 -3.18 18.42
CA PHE A 102 11.77 -4.13 17.71
C PHE A 102 12.91 -4.62 18.62
N LEU A 103 13.61 -3.71 19.31
CA LEU A 103 14.70 -4.06 20.22
C LEU A 103 14.23 -4.84 21.46
N SER A 104 12.98 -4.63 21.91
CA SER A 104 12.38 -5.40 23.01
C SER A 104 11.80 -6.75 22.58
N GLY A 105 11.70 -7.02 21.28
CA GLY A 105 11.06 -8.22 20.73
C GLY A 105 9.52 -8.19 20.76
N GLU A 106 8.91 -7.04 21.06
CA GLU A 106 7.45 -6.83 20.97
C GLU A 106 6.96 -6.83 19.51
N LEU A 107 7.82 -6.40 18.57
CA LEU A 107 7.51 -6.27 17.15
C LEU A 107 8.45 -7.13 16.31
N GLU A 108 7.88 -8.05 15.53
CA GLU A 108 8.63 -8.82 14.54
C GLU A 108 8.94 -7.93 13.32
N LEU A 109 10.19 -7.98 12.81
CA LEU A 109 10.58 -7.28 11.60
C LEU A 109 11.14 -8.26 10.56
N GLU A 110 10.54 -8.25 9.38
CA GLU A 110 11.12 -8.83 8.17
C GLU A 110 11.70 -7.71 7.31
N PHE A 111 13.01 -7.52 7.39
CA PHE A 111 13.71 -6.49 6.65
C PHE A 111 13.83 -6.86 5.16
N ASN A 112 13.47 -5.92 4.29
CA ASN A 112 13.46 -6.11 2.84
C ASN A 112 14.15 -4.95 2.14
N PRO A 113 15.17 -5.16 1.30
CA PRO A 113 15.68 -4.10 0.43
C PRO A 113 14.52 -3.45 -0.34
N GLN A 114 14.49 -2.11 -0.42
CA GLN A 114 13.31 -1.39 -0.91
C GLN A 114 12.86 -1.82 -2.32
N GLY A 115 13.81 -2.04 -3.24
CA GLY A 115 13.52 -2.54 -4.58
C GLY A 115 12.92 -3.96 -4.56
N THR A 116 13.43 -4.83 -3.69
CA THR A 116 12.87 -6.16 -3.46
C THR A 116 11.46 -6.08 -2.88
N LEU A 117 11.20 -5.23 -1.88
CA LEU A 117 9.86 -5.04 -1.32
C LEU A 117 8.84 -4.62 -2.40
N ALA A 118 9.23 -3.66 -3.23
CA ALA A 118 8.38 -3.18 -4.33
C ALA A 118 8.09 -4.29 -5.35
N GLU A 119 9.10 -5.05 -5.76
CA GLU A 119 8.92 -6.13 -6.74
C GLU A 119 8.17 -7.32 -6.16
N ARG A 120 8.34 -7.64 -4.86
CA ARG A 120 7.55 -8.68 -4.18
C ARG A 120 6.06 -8.35 -4.16
N LEU A 121 5.68 -7.09 -3.89
CA LEU A 121 4.29 -6.63 -4.00
C LEU A 121 3.78 -6.70 -5.46
N ARG A 122 4.57 -6.19 -6.41
CA ARG A 122 4.22 -6.23 -7.84
C ARG A 122 4.01 -7.67 -8.33
N ALA A 123 4.90 -8.59 -7.98
CA ALA A 123 4.83 -10.01 -8.30
C ALA A 123 3.56 -10.63 -7.71
N GLY A 124 3.20 -10.28 -6.47
CA GLY A 124 1.96 -10.73 -5.83
C GLY A 124 0.71 -10.34 -6.60
N GLY A 125 0.61 -9.08 -7.02
CA GLY A 125 -0.50 -8.60 -7.84
C GLY A 125 -0.50 -9.10 -9.28
N ALA A 126 0.66 -9.47 -9.82
CA ALA A 126 0.81 -10.05 -11.15
C ALA A 126 0.66 -11.58 -11.18
N GLY A 127 0.47 -12.24 -10.04
CA GLY A 127 0.36 -13.70 -9.96
C GLY A 127 1.68 -14.45 -10.16
N ILE A 128 2.82 -13.78 -9.99
CA ILE A 128 4.16 -14.38 -10.08
C ILE A 128 4.56 -14.87 -8.67
N PRO A 129 4.75 -16.18 -8.43
CA PRO A 129 4.96 -16.68 -7.08
C PRO A 129 6.35 -16.37 -6.52
N ALA A 130 7.37 -16.32 -7.37
CA ALA A 130 8.74 -16.00 -7.00
C ALA A 130 9.51 -15.42 -8.19
N PHE A 131 10.57 -14.67 -7.91
CA PHE A 131 11.49 -14.11 -8.90
C PHE A 131 12.92 -14.06 -8.32
N PHE A 132 13.92 -13.93 -9.18
CA PHE A 132 15.31 -13.79 -8.77
C PHE A 132 15.77 -12.33 -8.86
N THR A 133 16.48 -11.85 -7.84
CA THR A 133 17.10 -10.52 -7.83
C THR A 133 18.53 -10.58 -7.30
N ARG A 134 19.42 -9.74 -7.83
CA ARG A 134 20.80 -9.64 -7.34
C ARG A 134 20.86 -8.98 -5.96
N THR A 135 19.86 -8.17 -5.63
CA THR A 135 19.80 -7.39 -4.39
C THR A 135 19.79 -8.30 -3.17
N GLY A 136 20.76 -8.13 -2.28
CA GLY A 136 20.86 -8.88 -1.02
C GLY A 136 21.78 -10.09 -1.07
N TYR A 137 22.25 -10.53 -2.26
CA TYR A 137 23.24 -11.60 -2.33
C TYR A 137 24.52 -11.23 -1.56
N GLY A 138 25.05 -12.17 -0.78
CA GLY A 138 26.24 -11.96 0.06
C GLY A 138 26.00 -11.13 1.32
N THR A 139 24.74 -10.86 1.67
CA THR A 139 24.36 -10.20 2.93
C THR A 139 23.38 -11.08 3.71
N VAL A 140 23.09 -10.69 4.96
CA VAL A 140 22.10 -11.36 5.83
C VAL A 140 20.69 -11.47 5.20
N VAL A 141 20.38 -10.66 4.18
CA VAL A 141 19.10 -10.72 3.47
C VAL A 141 18.95 -12.03 2.67
N ALA A 142 20.07 -12.64 2.25
CA ALA A 142 20.07 -13.89 1.49
C ALA A 142 20.06 -15.15 2.38
N ASP A 143 20.23 -15.01 3.69
CA ASP A 143 20.34 -16.15 4.61
C ASP A 143 19.07 -17.00 4.57
N GLY A 144 19.24 -18.31 4.33
CA GLY A 144 18.13 -19.26 4.24
C GLY A 144 17.30 -19.18 2.95
N LYS A 145 17.65 -18.33 1.99
CA LYS A 145 16.96 -18.22 0.69
C LYS A 145 17.67 -19.04 -0.38
N GLU A 146 16.91 -19.50 -1.38
CA GLU A 146 17.48 -20.11 -2.57
C GLU A 146 18.33 -19.08 -3.32
N THR A 147 19.51 -19.48 -3.78
CA THR A 147 20.35 -18.68 -4.67
C THR A 147 20.62 -19.42 -5.96
N ARG A 148 20.80 -18.68 -7.05
CA ARG A 148 21.10 -19.24 -8.37
C ARG A 148 22.02 -18.32 -9.15
N GLU A 149 22.89 -18.91 -9.96
CA GLU A 149 23.75 -18.16 -10.88
C GLU A 149 23.07 -18.00 -12.24
N PHE A 150 23.09 -16.78 -12.77
CA PHE A 150 22.72 -16.44 -14.14
C PHE A 150 23.82 -15.55 -14.71
N ASP A 151 24.36 -15.90 -15.88
CA ASP A 151 25.34 -15.10 -16.60
C ASP A 151 26.55 -14.63 -15.75
N GLY A 152 27.08 -15.51 -14.89
CA GLY A 152 28.24 -15.20 -14.03
C GLY A 152 27.92 -14.36 -12.79
N HIS A 153 26.65 -14.17 -12.47
CA HIS A 153 26.20 -13.43 -11.29
C HIS A 153 25.25 -14.26 -10.45
N HIS A 154 25.40 -14.20 -9.12
CA HIS A 154 24.48 -14.82 -8.19
C HIS A 154 23.29 -13.92 -7.85
N TYR A 155 22.12 -14.55 -7.77
CA TYR A 155 20.84 -13.94 -7.46
C TYR A 155 20.18 -14.69 -6.31
N VAL A 156 19.33 -14.00 -5.57
CA VAL A 156 18.50 -14.52 -4.48
C VAL A 156 17.07 -14.69 -4.99
N MET A 157 16.46 -15.84 -4.71
CA MET A 157 15.03 -16.05 -4.96
C MET A 157 14.21 -15.34 -3.89
N GLU A 158 13.31 -14.46 -4.31
CA GLU A 158 12.36 -13.76 -3.46
C GLU A 158 10.93 -14.21 -3.80
N THR A 159 10.10 -14.33 -2.77
CA THR A 159 8.69 -14.76 -2.93
C THR A 159 7.77 -13.56 -3.01
N ALA A 160 6.68 -13.67 -3.76
CA ALA A 160 5.68 -12.61 -3.82
C ALA A 160 5.02 -12.33 -2.47
N LEU A 161 4.65 -11.06 -2.27
CA LEU A 161 3.85 -10.60 -1.14
C LEU A 161 2.40 -10.40 -1.59
N LYS A 162 1.46 -10.97 -0.83
CA LYS A 162 0.03 -10.74 -0.98
C LYS A 162 -0.53 -10.27 0.35
N ALA A 163 -1.55 -9.43 0.30
CA ALA A 163 -2.25 -8.93 1.48
C ALA A 163 -3.72 -9.33 1.46
N ASP A 164 -4.31 -9.49 2.63
CA ASP A 164 -5.76 -9.66 2.76
C ASP A 164 -6.47 -8.35 2.45
N VAL A 165 -5.90 -7.24 2.92
CA VAL A 165 -6.47 -5.89 2.74
C VAL A 165 -5.36 -4.92 2.34
N SER A 166 -5.63 -4.08 1.35
CA SER A 166 -4.73 -3.01 0.92
C SER A 166 -5.34 -1.64 1.19
N LEU A 167 -4.60 -0.77 1.86
CA LEU A 167 -4.97 0.62 2.12
C LEU A 167 -4.06 1.52 1.30
N VAL A 168 -4.63 2.32 0.40
CA VAL A 168 -3.83 3.16 -0.52
C VAL A 168 -4.37 4.58 -0.61
N LYS A 169 -3.50 5.52 -0.96
CA LYS A 169 -3.81 6.94 -1.17
C LYS A 169 -3.59 7.31 -2.63
N ALA A 170 -4.61 7.90 -3.26
CA ALA A 170 -4.51 8.53 -4.57
C ALA A 170 -4.91 10.00 -4.51
N TRP A 171 -4.62 10.76 -5.56
CA TRP A 171 -5.10 12.14 -5.67
C TRP A 171 -6.55 12.16 -6.10
N LYS A 172 -6.88 11.45 -7.18
CA LYS A 172 -8.25 11.33 -7.68
C LYS A 172 -8.65 9.90 -7.94
N ALA A 173 -9.95 9.62 -7.84
CA ALA A 173 -10.58 8.47 -8.43
C ALA A 173 -11.80 8.88 -9.25
N ASP A 174 -12.15 8.10 -10.27
CA ASP A 174 -13.51 8.10 -10.79
C ASP A 174 -14.41 7.10 -10.04
N LYS A 175 -15.72 7.14 -10.27
CA LYS A 175 -16.67 6.19 -9.66
C LYS A 175 -16.46 4.73 -10.07
N ALA A 176 -15.71 4.44 -11.15
CA ALA A 176 -15.33 3.08 -11.54
C ALA A 176 -14.09 2.57 -10.77
N GLY A 177 -13.39 3.45 -10.08
CA GLY A 177 -12.19 3.17 -9.28
C GLY A 177 -10.88 3.45 -9.98
N ASN A 178 -10.87 4.04 -11.17
CA ASN A 178 -9.64 4.41 -11.85
C ASN A 178 -8.91 5.48 -11.05
N LEU A 179 -7.63 5.25 -10.72
CA LEU A 179 -6.87 6.15 -9.86
C LEU A 179 -5.85 6.99 -10.64
N VAL A 180 -5.73 8.25 -10.22
CA VAL A 180 -4.64 9.16 -10.58
C VAL A 180 -3.90 9.54 -9.30
N PHE A 181 -2.57 9.49 -9.36
CA PHE A 181 -1.66 9.82 -8.26
C PHE A 181 -0.91 11.09 -8.61
N ARG A 182 -0.49 11.86 -7.61
CA ARG A 182 0.13 13.17 -7.83
C ARG A 182 1.56 13.21 -7.32
N LYS A 183 2.50 13.52 -8.22
CA LYS A 183 3.94 13.63 -7.91
C LYS A 183 4.48 12.35 -7.27
N THR A 184 5.37 12.47 -6.29
CA THR A 184 6.03 11.38 -5.56
C THR A 184 5.10 10.63 -4.59
N ALA A 185 3.87 11.12 -4.37
CA ALA A 185 2.87 10.44 -3.55
C ALA A 185 2.37 9.12 -4.18
N ARG A 186 2.74 8.82 -5.44
CA ARG A 186 2.44 7.54 -6.10
C ARG A 186 3.14 6.36 -5.41
N ASN A 187 4.45 6.45 -5.26
CA ASN A 187 5.32 5.45 -4.60
C ASN A 187 4.80 4.00 -4.61
N PHE A 188 4.55 3.40 -3.44
CA PHE A 188 4.11 2.02 -3.26
C PHE A 188 2.60 1.80 -3.48
N ASN A 189 1.80 2.87 -3.56
CA ASN A 189 0.34 2.75 -3.62
C ASN A 189 -0.16 1.82 -4.73
N PRO A 190 0.30 1.90 -6.00
CA PRO A 190 -0.13 0.96 -7.03
C PRO A 190 0.22 -0.50 -6.71
N ALA A 191 1.44 -0.76 -6.23
CA ALA A 191 1.91 -2.11 -5.92
C ALA A 191 1.14 -2.72 -4.74
N CYS A 192 0.87 -1.93 -3.70
CA CYS A 192 0.02 -2.34 -2.58
C CYS A 192 -1.40 -2.65 -3.05
N ALA A 193 -2.01 -1.79 -3.88
CA ALA A 193 -3.36 -2.00 -4.39
C ALA A 193 -3.49 -3.35 -5.13
N MET A 194 -2.58 -3.62 -6.06
CA MET A 194 -2.60 -4.85 -6.86
C MET A 194 -2.36 -6.12 -6.02
N ALA A 195 -1.60 -6.02 -4.93
CA ALA A 195 -1.26 -7.16 -4.08
C ALA A 195 -2.36 -7.57 -3.06
N GLY A 196 -3.39 -6.74 -2.90
CA GLY A 196 -4.48 -6.97 -1.93
C GLY A 196 -5.62 -7.81 -2.49
N LYS A 197 -6.23 -8.66 -1.66
CA LYS A 197 -7.51 -9.31 -2.00
C LYS A 197 -8.67 -8.31 -2.00
N VAL A 198 -8.64 -7.34 -1.09
CA VAL A 198 -9.56 -6.20 -1.03
C VAL A 198 -8.76 -4.90 -0.96
N CYS A 199 -8.91 -4.02 -1.93
CA CYS A 199 -8.25 -2.72 -1.96
C CYS A 199 -9.22 -1.57 -1.65
N ILE A 200 -8.82 -0.74 -0.70
CA ILE A 200 -9.54 0.44 -0.25
C ILE A 200 -8.68 1.67 -0.54
N ALA A 201 -9.16 2.52 -1.44
CA ALA A 201 -8.48 3.73 -1.88
C ALA A 201 -9.05 4.97 -1.19
N GLU A 202 -8.20 5.69 -0.47
CA GLU A 202 -8.47 7.06 -0.01
C GLU A 202 -8.08 8.05 -1.11
N VAL A 203 -9.00 8.95 -1.47
CA VAL A 203 -8.78 9.97 -2.52
C VAL A 203 -9.14 11.37 -2.07
N GLU A 204 -8.51 12.38 -2.66
CA GLU A 204 -8.90 13.78 -2.41
C GLU A 204 -10.10 14.19 -3.24
N GLU A 205 -10.15 13.75 -4.49
CA GLU A 205 -11.21 14.09 -5.44
C GLU A 205 -11.87 12.82 -5.97
N LEU A 206 -13.20 12.76 -5.90
CA LEU A 206 -14.00 11.78 -6.62
C LEU A 206 -14.66 12.47 -7.80
N VAL A 207 -14.49 11.92 -9.00
CA VAL A 207 -15.07 12.45 -10.23
C VAL A 207 -16.00 11.42 -10.90
N GLU A 208 -16.80 11.88 -11.86
CA GLU A 208 -17.66 10.99 -12.65
C GLU A 208 -16.83 10.09 -13.59
N VAL A 209 -17.39 8.94 -13.96
CA VAL A 209 -16.78 8.07 -14.99
C VAL A 209 -16.66 8.84 -16.29
N GLY A 210 -15.48 8.78 -16.92
CA GLY A 210 -15.15 9.52 -18.14
C GLY A 210 -14.56 10.91 -17.91
N ALA A 211 -14.52 11.41 -16.67
CA ALA A 211 -13.84 12.67 -16.34
C ALA A 211 -12.30 12.53 -16.25
N ILE A 212 -11.80 11.30 -16.13
CA ILE A 212 -10.37 10.98 -16.22
C ILE A 212 -10.13 10.46 -17.64
N ASP A 213 -9.22 11.12 -18.36
CA ASP A 213 -8.76 10.64 -19.65
C ASP A 213 -8.18 9.22 -19.49
N PRO A 214 -8.59 8.22 -20.31
CA PRO A 214 -8.09 6.86 -20.22
C PRO A 214 -6.57 6.74 -20.22
N ASP A 215 -5.85 7.57 -20.98
CA ASP A 215 -4.37 7.55 -21.05
C ASP A 215 -3.70 8.22 -19.84
N HIS A 216 -4.48 8.88 -18.99
CA HIS A 216 -4.01 9.45 -17.72
C HIS A 216 -4.30 8.56 -16.51
N VAL A 217 -5.00 7.43 -16.69
CA VAL A 217 -5.23 6.46 -15.61
C VAL A 217 -3.91 5.80 -15.23
N HIS A 218 -3.49 5.93 -13.97
CA HIS A 218 -2.27 5.26 -13.49
C HIS A 218 -2.53 3.86 -12.95
N LEU A 219 -3.68 3.67 -12.28
CA LEU A 219 -4.11 2.36 -11.81
C LEU A 219 -5.56 2.13 -12.26
N PRO A 220 -5.82 1.13 -13.11
CA PRO A 220 -7.16 0.79 -13.53
C PRO A 220 -8.04 0.38 -12.35
N GLY A 221 -9.33 0.74 -12.42
CA GLY A 221 -10.28 0.52 -11.33
C GLY A 221 -10.55 -0.94 -11.00
N ILE A 222 -10.11 -1.89 -11.82
CA ILE A 222 -10.18 -3.33 -11.51
C ILE A 222 -9.45 -3.70 -10.21
N TYR A 223 -8.43 -2.93 -9.82
CA TYR A 223 -7.67 -3.16 -8.60
C TYR A 223 -8.23 -2.44 -7.37
N VAL A 224 -9.39 -1.79 -7.47
CA VAL A 224 -9.98 -0.99 -6.39
C VAL A 224 -11.38 -1.49 -6.09
N ASP A 225 -11.61 -1.91 -4.86
CA ASP A 225 -12.91 -2.42 -4.41
C ASP A 225 -13.74 -1.34 -3.72
N ARG A 226 -13.08 -0.47 -2.94
CA ARG A 226 -13.73 0.58 -2.14
C ARG A 226 -13.00 1.91 -2.27
N ILE A 227 -13.76 3.00 -2.25
CA ILE A 227 -13.26 4.37 -2.35
C ILE A 227 -13.80 5.18 -1.17
N VAL A 228 -12.93 5.95 -0.54
CA VAL A 228 -13.28 6.92 0.51
C VAL A 228 -12.71 8.27 0.13
N VAL A 229 -13.52 9.33 0.28
CA VAL A 229 -13.08 10.70 0.00
C VAL A 229 -12.56 11.35 1.29
N ASN A 230 -11.29 11.74 1.28
CA ASN A 230 -10.67 12.63 2.26
C ASN A 230 -10.25 13.90 1.52
N ALA A 231 -11.13 14.90 1.46
CA ALA A 231 -10.95 16.10 0.64
C ALA A 231 -9.86 17.06 1.16
N ALA A 232 -9.52 16.98 2.45
CA ALA A 232 -8.57 17.88 3.11
C ALA A 232 -7.58 17.10 3.98
N PRO A 233 -6.75 16.23 3.39
CA PRO A 233 -5.77 15.47 4.15
C PRO A 233 -4.67 16.37 4.71
N GLU A 234 -4.15 16.04 5.88
CA GLU A 234 -3.16 16.81 6.63
C GLU A 234 -1.83 16.92 5.89
N LYS A 235 -1.36 15.83 5.25
CA LYS A 235 -0.15 15.81 4.40
C LYS A 235 1.09 16.44 5.07
N ARG A 236 1.43 15.96 6.26
CA ARG A 236 2.61 16.42 7.02
C ARG A 236 3.90 16.31 6.18
N ILE A 237 4.77 17.31 6.35
CA ILE A 237 6.12 17.33 5.80
C ILE A 237 7.08 17.03 6.95
N GLU A 238 7.79 15.91 6.85
CA GLU A 238 8.74 15.46 7.87
C GLU A 238 9.92 16.43 8.03
N GLN A 239 10.55 16.81 6.92
CA GLN A 239 11.63 17.79 6.89
C GLN A 239 11.36 18.86 5.84
N ARG A 240 11.01 20.07 6.29
CA ARG A 240 10.71 21.20 5.39
C ARG A 240 11.99 21.94 5.00
N THR A 241 12.57 21.55 3.88
CA THR A 241 13.75 22.22 3.31
C THR A 241 13.34 23.22 2.24
N VAL A 242 13.83 24.46 2.34
CA VAL A 242 13.62 25.53 1.36
C VAL A 242 14.97 26.14 0.95
N ARG A 243 15.06 26.71 -0.25
CA ARG A 243 16.25 27.48 -0.66
C ARG A 243 16.38 28.72 0.23
N ALA A 244 17.59 29.06 0.66
CA ALA A 244 17.84 30.38 1.26
C ALA A 244 17.47 31.46 0.22
N GLY A 245 16.62 32.41 0.64
CA GLY A 245 16.13 33.51 -0.20
C GLY A 245 17.24 34.44 -0.67
#